data_AF-A0A527IDN9-F1
#
_entry.id   AF-A0A527IDN9-F1
#
_cell.length_a   1.000
_cell.length_b   1.000
_cell.length_c   1.000
_cell.angle_alpha   90.00
_cell.angle_beta   90.00
_cell.angle_gamma   90.00
#
_symmetry.space_group_name_H-M   'P 1'
#
loop_
_entity.id
_entity.type
_entity.pdbx_description
1 polymer ?
#
loop_
_entity_poly.entity_id
_entity_poly.type
_entity_poly.pdbx_seq_one_letter_code
_entity_poly.pdbx_strand_id
1 'polypeptide(L)'
;MALVPIAEALERAAPLAGESVPLFEAVDRVLAEPVVALRTQPPFNASAMDGYAARAADVTSVPSRLSVIGMAPAGRGFDGTVGQTQAVRIFTGAPLPEGADTIVIQENVRDLGGGEIEVTEPTAQWRN
;
A
#
# COMPACT_ATOMS: atom_id res chain seq x y z
N MET A 1 -12.88 40.29 -49.71
CA MET A 1 -12.42 39.82 -48.39
C MET A 1 -11.08 39.14 -48.63
N ALA A 2 -9.98 39.64 -48.05
CA ALA A 2 -8.67 39.02 -48.24
C ALA A 2 -8.55 37.78 -47.35
N LEU A 3 -8.13 36.65 -47.92
CA LEU A 3 -7.84 35.42 -47.17
C LEU A 3 -6.45 35.53 -46.54
N VAL A 4 -6.30 34.98 -45.33
CA VAL A 4 -5.04 34.98 -44.57
C VAL A 4 -4.39 33.59 -44.68
N PRO A 5 -3.05 33.46 -44.84
CA PRO A 5 -2.37 32.17 -44.81
C PRO A 5 -2.58 31.39 -43.50
N ILE A 6 -2.65 30.06 -43.57
CA ILE A 6 -2.97 29.21 -42.40
C ILE A 6 -1.96 29.34 -41.26
N ALA A 7 -0.67 29.52 -41.56
CA ALA A 7 0.37 29.72 -40.54
C ALA A 7 0.10 30.99 -39.71
N GLU A 8 -0.27 32.08 -40.37
CA GLU A 8 -0.61 33.35 -39.72
C GLU A 8 -1.92 33.24 -38.92
N ALA A 9 -2.88 32.45 -39.39
CA ALA A 9 -4.11 32.18 -38.64
C ALA A 9 -3.84 31.37 -37.35
N LEU A 10 -2.93 30.39 -37.40
CA LEU A 10 -2.53 29.59 -36.24
C LEU A 10 -1.77 30.42 -35.19
N GLU A 11 -0.91 31.35 -35.61
CA GLU A 11 -0.21 32.27 -34.69
C GLU A 11 -1.18 33.19 -33.91
N ARG A 12 -2.37 33.45 -34.45
CA ARG A 12 -3.41 34.26 -33.81
C ARG A 12 -4.34 33.45 -32.90
N ALA A 13 -4.26 32.11 -32.94
CA ALA A 13 -5.08 31.25 -32.12
C ALA A 13 -4.51 31.17 -30.70
N ALA A 14 -5.37 31.35 -29.70
CA ALA A 14 -5.01 31.14 -28.30
C ALA A 14 -5.74 29.91 -27.75
N PRO A 15 -5.14 29.15 -26.84
CA PRO A 15 -5.84 28.11 -26.09
C PRO A 15 -7.06 28.71 -25.37
N LEU A 16 -8.14 27.96 -25.35
CA LEU A 16 -9.32 28.32 -24.56
C LEU A 16 -9.00 28.16 -23.07
N ALA A 17 -9.70 28.92 -22.23
CA ALA A 17 -9.65 28.72 -20.79
C ALA A 17 -10.19 27.33 -20.43
N GLY A 18 -9.61 26.73 -19.38
CA GLY A 18 -10.12 25.48 -18.83
C GLY A 18 -11.47 25.67 -18.15
N GLU A 19 -12.20 24.57 -18.01
CA GLU A 19 -13.46 24.49 -17.27
C GLU A 19 -13.42 23.31 -16.30
N SER A 20 -14.15 23.42 -15.19
CA SER A 20 -14.35 22.31 -14.27
C SER A 20 -15.55 21.49 -14.71
N VAL A 21 -15.33 20.19 -14.92
CA VAL A 21 -16.38 19.23 -15.25
C VAL A 21 -16.38 18.04 -14.28
N PRO A 22 -17.51 17.33 -14.13
CA PRO A 22 -17.54 16.06 -13.43
C PRO A 22 -16.56 15.05 -14.04
N LEU A 23 -15.94 14.20 -13.22
CA LEU A 23 -14.96 13.21 -13.69
C LEU A 23 -15.51 12.28 -14.78
N PHE A 24 -16.80 11.96 -14.74
CA PHE A 24 -17.45 11.10 -15.72
C PHE A 24 -17.59 11.74 -17.12
N GLU A 25 -17.48 13.08 -17.20
CA GLU A 25 -17.50 13.87 -18.44
C GLU A 25 -16.09 14.31 -18.87
N ALA A 26 -15.07 13.92 -18.11
CA ALA A 26 -13.68 14.30 -18.37
C ALA A 26 -12.96 13.37 -19.37
N VAL A 27 -13.59 12.24 -19.75
CA VAL A 27 -13.05 11.34 -20.78
C VAL A 27 -12.84 12.11 -22.09
N ASP A 28 -11.70 11.87 -22.74
CA ASP A 28 -11.24 12.53 -23.97
C ASP A 28 -11.00 14.06 -23.87
N ARG A 29 -11.06 14.63 -22.66
CA ARG A 29 -10.67 16.04 -22.41
C ARG A 29 -9.16 16.12 -22.13
N VAL A 30 -8.61 17.33 -22.23
CA VAL A 30 -7.22 17.64 -21.86
C VAL A 30 -7.21 18.38 -20.53
N LEU A 31 -6.32 17.98 -19.63
CA LEU A 31 -6.12 18.71 -18.37
C LEU A 31 -5.66 20.15 -18.65
N ALA A 32 -6.37 21.11 -18.08
CA ALA A 32 -6.01 22.53 -18.18
C ALA A 32 -4.79 22.88 -17.30
N GLU A 33 -4.57 22.13 -16.22
CA GLU A 33 -3.46 22.29 -15.28
C GLU A 33 -3.05 20.94 -14.66
N PRO A 34 -1.86 20.82 -14.05
CA PRO A 34 -1.44 19.59 -13.37
C PRO A 34 -2.36 19.20 -12.21
N VAL A 35 -2.66 17.90 -12.09
CA VAL A 35 -3.40 17.35 -10.95
C VAL A 35 -2.42 16.86 -9.90
N VAL A 36 -2.44 17.49 -8.72
CA VAL A 36 -1.56 17.14 -7.60
C VAL A 36 -2.33 16.33 -6.55
N ALA A 37 -1.71 15.27 -6.04
CA ALA A 37 -2.30 14.45 -4.98
C ALA A 37 -2.45 15.27 -3.69
N LEU A 38 -3.66 15.24 -3.10
CA LEU A 38 -3.95 15.97 -1.86
C LEU A 38 -3.67 15.14 -0.60
N ARG A 39 -3.37 13.84 -0.76
CA ARG A 39 -3.20 12.88 0.33
C ARG A 39 -2.19 11.80 -0.05
N THR A 40 -1.52 11.26 0.96
CA THR A 40 -0.76 10.02 0.82
C THR A 40 -1.72 8.84 0.74
N GLN A 41 -1.47 7.93 -0.21
CA GLN A 41 -2.24 6.70 -0.38
C GLN A 41 -1.27 5.51 -0.57
N PRO A 42 -1.29 4.50 0.32
CA PRO A 42 -2.09 4.40 1.54
C PRO A 42 -1.68 5.41 2.62
N PRO A 43 -2.58 5.81 3.54
CA PRO A 43 -2.26 6.78 4.60
C PRO A 43 -1.51 6.17 5.80
N PHE A 44 -1.16 4.88 5.73
CA PHE A 44 -0.45 4.13 6.75
C PHE A 44 0.40 3.02 6.08
N ASN A 45 1.34 2.44 6.84
CA ASN A 45 2.05 1.23 6.40
C ASN A 45 1.05 0.08 6.34
N ALA A 46 0.79 -0.43 5.14
CA ALA A 46 -0.20 -1.45 4.89
C ALA A 46 0.48 -2.74 4.46
N SER A 47 -0.10 -3.88 4.84
CA SER A 47 0.37 -5.17 4.35
C SER A 47 0.20 -5.31 2.84
N ALA A 48 1.26 -5.65 2.12
CA ALA A 48 1.18 -5.97 0.70
C ALA A 48 0.68 -7.41 0.43
N MET A 49 0.74 -8.30 1.44
CA MET A 49 0.43 -9.73 1.30
C MET A 49 -0.36 -10.27 2.50
N ASP A 50 -0.91 -11.47 2.38
CA ASP A 50 -1.48 -12.18 3.52
C ASP A 50 -0.38 -12.93 4.28
N GLY A 51 -0.33 -12.79 5.59
CA GLY A 51 0.82 -13.25 6.35
C GLY A 51 0.73 -13.03 7.86
N TYR A 52 1.90 -12.85 8.46
CA TYR A 52 2.08 -12.65 9.88
C TYR A 52 2.98 -11.45 10.10
N ALA A 53 2.42 -10.39 10.68
CA ALA A 53 3.17 -9.21 11.08
C ALA A 53 4.00 -9.56 12.31
N ALA A 54 5.31 -9.38 12.20
CA ALA A 54 6.29 -9.75 13.22
C ALA A 54 7.42 -8.73 13.29
N ARG A 55 8.32 -8.91 14.26
CA ARG A 55 9.60 -8.20 14.30
C ARG A 55 10.60 -8.94 13.42
N ALA A 56 11.26 -8.22 12.51
CA ALA A 56 12.28 -8.76 11.62
C ALA A 56 13.40 -9.45 12.41
N ALA A 57 13.80 -8.87 13.54
CA ALA A 57 14.79 -9.46 14.44
C ALA A 57 14.44 -10.87 14.94
N ASP A 58 13.15 -11.22 15.01
CA ASP A 58 12.67 -12.53 15.45
C ASP A 58 12.54 -13.52 14.28
N VAL A 59 12.67 -13.08 13.02
CA VAL A 59 12.43 -13.91 11.82
C VAL A 59 13.55 -13.87 10.79
N THR A 60 14.66 -13.17 11.07
CA THR A 60 15.87 -13.20 10.21
C THR A 60 16.70 -14.46 10.38
N SER A 61 16.57 -15.16 11.50
CA SER A 61 17.20 -16.46 11.74
C SER A 61 16.12 -17.53 11.83
N VAL A 62 16.16 -18.50 10.92
CA VAL A 62 15.14 -19.56 10.80
C VAL A 62 15.73 -20.95 11.02
N PRO A 63 14.94 -21.92 11.51
CA PRO A 63 13.52 -21.80 11.88
C PRO A 63 13.34 -20.92 13.14
N SER A 64 12.24 -20.16 13.18
CA SER A 64 11.86 -19.34 14.33
C SER A 64 10.41 -19.60 14.71
N ARG A 65 10.11 -19.62 16.01
CA ARG A 65 8.77 -19.86 16.52
C ARG A 65 8.18 -18.59 17.11
N LEU A 66 6.94 -18.30 16.74
CA LEU A 66 6.22 -17.11 17.19
C LEU A 66 4.84 -17.49 17.72
N SER A 67 4.41 -16.78 18.76
CA SER A 67 3.06 -16.87 19.29
C SER A 67 2.15 -15.86 18.59
N VAL A 68 1.05 -16.34 18.01
CA VAL A 68 0.06 -15.52 17.31
C VAL A 68 -0.90 -14.92 18.34
N ILE A 69 -0.74 -13.63 18.61
CA ILE A 69 -1.47 -12.92 19.67
C ILE A 69 -2.76 -12.25 19.21
N GLY A 70 -3.07 -12.29 17.92
CA GLY A 70 -4.24 -11.63 17.37
C GLY A 70 -4.31 -11.63 15.85
N MET A 71 -5.24 -10.82 15.33
CA MET A 71 -5.53 -10.71 13.90
C MET A 71 -5.82 -9.25 13.50
N ALA A 72 -5.36 -8.86 12.31
CA ALA A 72 -5.61 -7.57 11.66
C ALA A 72 -6.23 -7.80 10.26
N PRO A 73 -7.57 -7.75 10.12
CA PRO A 73 -8.23 -7.85 8.81
C PRO A 73 -8.13 -6.55 8.00
N ALA A 74 -8.40 -6.61 6.70
CA ALA A 74 -8.41 -5.41 5.86
C ALA A 74 -9.37 -4.34 6.42
N GLY A 75 -8.91 -3.09 6.47
CA GLY A 75 -9.69 -1.96 7.00
C GLY A 75 -9.76 -1.86 8.52
N ARG A 76 -9.25 -2.82 9.29
CA ARG A 76 -9.17 -2.76 10.76
C ARG A 76 -7.81 -3.24 11.25
N GLY A 77 -7.09 -2.38 11.94
CA GLY A 77 -5.81 -2.74 12.56
C GLY A 77 -5.96 -3.67 13.77
N PHE A 78 -4.82 -4.09 14.30
CA PHE A 78 -4.73 -4.70 15.62
C PHE A 78 -4.35 -3.61 16.64
N ASP A 79 -5.13 -3.48 17.72
CA ASP A 79 -4.99 -2.39 18.71
C ASP A 79 -3.84 -2.60 19.72
N GLY A 80 -3.13 -3.73 19.64
CA GLY A 80 -2.00 -4.06 20.50
C GLY A 80 -0.64 -3.89 19.81
N THR A 81 0.42 -4.10 20.59
CA THR A 81 1.80 -4.06 20.11
C THR A 81 2.36 -5.47 19.96
N VAL A 82 3.05 -5.74 18.85
CA VAL A 82 3.77 -6.98 18.61
C VAL A 82 5.10 -6.95 19.37
N GLY A 83 5.22 -7.81 20.37
CA GLY A 83 6.42 -7.98 21.19
C GLY A 83 7.42 -8.97 20.60
N GLN A 84 8.45 -9.30 21.40
CA GLN A 84 9.43 -10.33 21.02
C GLN A 84 8.76 -11.70 20.90
N THR A 85 9.14 -12.47 19.88
CA THR A 85 8.61 -13.81 19.59
C THR A 85 7.09 -13.85 19.44
N GLN A 86 6.48 -12.72 19.04
CA GLN A 86 5.04 -12.61 18.80
C GLN A 86 4.77 -12.28 17.35
N ALA A 87 3.57 -12.66 16.90
CA ALA A 87 3.06 -12.31 15.58
C ALA A 87 1.58 -11.96 15.64
N VAL A 88 1.13 -11.17 14.67
CA VAL A 88 -0.29 -10.92 14.41
C VAL A 88 -0.62 -11.43 13.03
N ARG A 89 -1.67 -12.25 12.91
CA ARG A 89 -2.18 -12.67 11.61
C ARG A 89 -2.69 -11.44 10.86
N ILE A 90 -2.15 -11.15 9.69
CA ILE A 90 -2.47 -9.93 8.95
C ILE A 90 -2.89 -10.24 7.51
N PHE A 91 -3.80 -9.44 6.97
CA PHE A 91 -4.29 -9.56 5.61
C PHE A 91 -3.94 -8.32 4.79
N THR A 92 -3.91 -8.50 3.47
CA THR A 92 -3.58 -7.47 2.49
C THR A 92 -4.40 -6.20 2.70
N GLY A 93 -3.71 -5.05 2.75
CA GLY A 93 -4.30 -3.73 2.98
C GLY A 93 -4.61 -3.40 4.45
N ALA A 94 -4.42 -4.32 5.39
CA ALA A 94 -4.55 -4.03 6.81
C ALA A 94 -3.38 -3.14 7.30
N PRO A 95 -3.62 -2.21 8.24
CA PRO A 95 -2.56 -1.44 8.88
C PRO A 95 -1.56 -2.36 9.60
N LEU A 96 -0.27 -2.10 9.43
CA LEU A 96 0.80 -2.79 10.15
C LEU A 96 0.66 -2.50 11.66
N PRO A 97 0.59 -3.53 12.53
CA PRO A 97 0.50 -3.35 13.97
C PRO A 97 1.74 -2.67 14.53
N GLU A 98 1.58 -1.96 15.64
CA GLU A 98 2.71 -1.37 16.35
C GLU A 98 3.71 -2.46 16.77
N GLY A 99 5.00 -2.16 16.72
CA GLY A 99 6.07 -3.09 17.08
C GLY A 99 6.46 -4.08 15.97
N ALA A 100 5.59 -4.34 15.00
CA ALA A 100 5.96 -5.09 13.81
C ALA A 100 6.67 -4.20 12.79
N ASP A 101 7.66 -4.76 12.10
CA ASP A 101 8.42 -4.09 11.04
C ASP A 101 8.67 -5.02 9.84
N THR A 102 7.97 -6.16 9.78
CA THR A 102 7.98 -7.05 8.61
C THR A 102 6.73 -7.92 8.58
N ILE A 103 6.43 -8.47 7.40
CA ILE A 103 5.35 -9.44 7.22
C ILE A 103 5.92 -10.71 6.58
N VAL A 104 5.88 -11.80 7.34
CA VAL A 104 6.19 -13.14 6.83
C VAL A 104 4.96 -13.64 6.08
N ILE A 105 5.10 -13.93 4.78
CA ILE A 105 3.99 -14.46 3.99
C ILE A 105 3.57 -15.84 4.51
N GLN A 106 2.28 -16.14 4.44
CA GLN A 106 1.72 -17.38 4.99
C GLN A 106 2.33 -18.66 4.39
N GLU A 107 2.82 -18.59 3.15
CA GLU A 107 3.49 -19.70 2.45
C GLU A 107 4.80 -20.10 3.14
N ASN A 108 5.43 -19.15 3.84
CA ASN A 108 6.71 -19.33 4.54
C ASN A 108 6.51 -19.64 6.03
N VAL A 109 5.33 -20.11 6.39
CA VAL A 109 4.95 -20.41 7.77
C VAL A 109 4.30 -21.79 7.85
N ARG A 110 4.70 -22.56 8.86
CA ARG A 110 4.01 -23.78 9.30
C ARG A 110 3.18 -23.48 10.54
N ASP A 111 1.90 -23.84 10.50
CA ASP A 111 1.05 -23.83 11.69
C ASP A 111 1.41 -25.02 12.57
N LEU A 112 1.81 -24.75 13.82
CA LEU A 112 2.11 -25.77 14.82
C LEU A 112 0.89 -26.10 15.70
N GLY A 113 -0.22 -25.40 15.52
CA GLY A 113 -1.42 -25.49 16.34
C GLY A 113 -1.33 -24.67 17.63
N GLY A 114 -2.47 -24.44 18.27
CA GLY A 114 -2.53 -23.75 19.56
C GLY A 114 -2.15 -22.26 19.52
N GLY A 115 -2.14 -21.65 18.33
CA GLY A 115 -1.71 -20.26 18.15
C GLY A 115 -0.19 -20.10 17.98
N GLU A 116 0.55 -21.19 17.78
CA GLU A 116 2.00 -21.14 17.54
C GLU A 116 2.31 -21.41 16.07
N ILE A 117 3.27 -20.65 15.53
CA ILE A 117 3.73 -20.79 14.15
C ILE A 117 5.25 -20.96 14.07
N GLU A 118 5.72 -21.63 13.03
CA GLU A 118 7.14 -21.75 12.69
C GLU A 118 7.42 -21.08 11.35
N VAL A 119 8.29 -20.08 11.35
CA VAL A 119 8.78 -19.40 10.14
C VAL A 119 9.86 -20.25 9.49
N THR A 120 9.71 -20.55 8.20
CA THR A 120 10.60 -21.45 7.46
C THR A 120 11.60 -20.73 6.58
N GLU A 121 11.35 -19.46 6.23
CA GLU A 121 12.25 -18.64 5.42
C GLU A 121 12.52 -17.28 6.08
N PRO A 122 13.78 -16.81 6.05
CA PRO A 122 14.11 -15.55 6.70
C PRO A 122 13.43 -14.38 5.99
N THR A 123 12.88 -13.45 6.77
CA THR A 123 12.20 -12.27 6.23
C THR A 123 12.91 -11.01 6.72
N ALA A 124 13.33 -10.16 5.78
CA ALA A 124 14.04 -8.91 6.08
C ALA A 124 13.11 -7.80 6.58
N GLN A 125 13.65 -6.82 7.28
CA GLN A 125 12.89 -5.65 7.70
C GLN A 125 12.22 -4.93 6.52
N TRP A 126 11.00 -4.46 6.74
CA TRP A 126 10.12 -3.79 5.78
C TRP A 126 9.75 -4.61 4.55
N ARG A 127 9.84 -5.94 4.66
CA ARG A 127 9.41 -6.84 3.60
C ARG A 127 7.92 -7.16 3.75
N ASN A 128 7.20 -6.89 2.65
CA ASN A 128 5.75 -7.07 2.43
C ASN A 128 4.87 -6.17 3.30
#